data_AF-A0A659V3I0-F1
#
_entry.id   AF-A0A659V3I0-F1
#
_cell.length_a   1.000
_cell.length_b   1.000
_cell.length_c   1.000
_cell.angle_alpha   90.00
_cell.angle_beta   90.00
_cell.angle_gamma   90.00
#
_symmetry.space_group_name_H-M   'P 1'
#
loop_
_entity.id
_entity.type
_entity.pdbx_description
1 polymer ?
#
loop_
_entity_poly.entity_id
_entity_poly.type
_entity_poly.pdbx_seq_one_letter_code
_entity_poly.pdbx_strand_id
1 'polypeptide(L)'
;MFSSARDFVRSQGGSMLPMIALLAIPLLLAVGFSVDYTSAVTTRSNMQQALDAAILSITTLPTTTSKADRQTALQQAYVANSGLGDATLTAVNVAADGTATFSATAAYPMPTSFMQIARINSVDVGVGSSVRKAPALVQSTFKVTKVSGYWNKTMTLYGTQFGQTKAKPLMTISYNYNGYGDPKGYGTTTVSTINGSTKTVVQKQVCTTSTVDNFNNLPSGAITQTSGSNKYVTTCADTFYPANGAGAVIDVSQMDQLYLQMNVPSGNPKVLKSNDPNTSNRLYIGTSATDMPEVATGQKVDIFTSVPCGQTGYQAWEDGGNPVPAPVSNADFFYTVTGKCAFNQRPSETVLTQ
;
A
#
# COMPACT_ATOMS: atom_id res chain seq x y z
N MET A 1 41.37 -48.64 73.20
CA MET A 1 41.55 -47.41 72.40
C MET A 1 40.69 -47.33 71.11
N PHE A 2 39.76 -48.26 70.85
CA PHE A 2 38.98 -48.26 69.59
C PHE A 2 37.45 -48.02 69.73
N SER A 3 36.91 -47.76 70.93
CA SER A 3 35.46 -47.55 71.08
C SER A 3 34.99 -46.20 70.52
N SER A 4 35.74 -45.12 70.78
CA SER A 4 35.36 -43.76 70.35
C SER A 4 35.30 -43.58 68.82
N ALA A 5 36.13 -44.30 68.06
CA ALA A 5 36.09 -44.28 66.59
C ALA A 5 34.87 -45.05 66.04
N ARG A 6 34.46 -46.12 66.72
CA ARG A 6 33.26 -46.90 66.35
C ARG A 6 31.97 -46.15 66.67
N ASP A 7 31.97 -45.36 67.73
CA ASP A 7 30.83 -44.54 68.17
C ASP A 7 30.63 -43.28 67.31
N PHE A 8 31.72 -42.68 66.78
CA PHE A 8 31.65 -41.58 65.80
C PHE A 8 31.05 -42.02 64.46
N VAL A 9 31.48 -43.18 63.93
CA VAL A 9 30.96 -43.74 62.67
C VAL A 9 29.50 -44.24 62.81
N ARG A 10 29.05 -44.58 64.03
CA ARG A 10 27.65 -44.92 64.35
C ARG A 10 26.78 -43.71 64.72
N SER A 11 27.34 -42.51 64.77
CA SER A 11 26.58 -41.32 65.15
C SER A 11 25.61 -40.90 64.05
N GLN A 12 24.33 -41.25 64.20
CA GLN A 12 23.22 -40.76 63.36
C GLN A 12 22.71 -39.38 63.80
N GLY A 13 23.35 -38.75 64.79
CA GLY A 13 23.01 -37.43 65.31
C GLY A 13 23.53 -36.25 64.47
N GLY A 14 23.98 -36.51 63.24
CA GLY A 14 24.34 -35.46 62.30
C GLY A 14 23.11 -34.64 61.95
N SER A 15 22.98 -33.44 62.51
CA SER A 15 21.86 -32.56 62.23
C SER A 15 21.85 -32.24 60.72
N MET A 16 20.88 -32.77 59.97
CA MET A 16 20.69 -32.43 58.55
C MET A 16 20.25 -30.97 58.37
N LEU A 17 19.70 -30.36 59.42
CA LEU A 17 19.25 -28.97 59.45
C LEU A 17 20.35 -27.95 59.06
N PRO A 18 21.58 -27.97 59.63
CA PRO A 18 22.65 -27.07 59.20
C PRO A 18 23.04 -27.24 57.73
N MET A 19 23.02 -28.45 57.19
CA MET A 19 23.36 -28.70 55.79
C MET A 19 22.24 -28.23 54.84
N ILE A 20 20.97 -28.47 55.20
CA ILE A 20 19.80 -27.93 54.51
C ILE A 20 19.79 -26.40 54.58
N ALA A 21 20.11 -25.79 55.72
CA ALA A 21 20.17 -24.34 55.88
C ALA A 21 21.26 -23.72 54.99
N LEU A 22 22.43 -24.37 54.89
CA LEU A 22 23.51 -23.96 53.99
C LEU A 22 23.14 -24.12 52.50
N LEU A 23 22.40 -25.17 52.13
CA LEU A 23 21.96 -25.41 50.75
C LEU A 23 20.72 -24.59 50.35
N ALA A 24 19.88 -24.19 51.31
CA ALA A 24 18.69 -23.39 51.04
C ALA A 24 19.04 -22.00 50.48
N ILE A 25 20.14 -21.40 50.95
CA ILE A 25 20.61 -20.08 50.47
C ILE A 25 20.91 -20.10 48.96
N PRO A 26 21.80 -20.97 48.43
CA PRO A 26 22.07 -21.01 46.99
C PRO A 26 20.86 -21.46 46.15
N LEU A 27 19.97 -22.31 46.68
CA LEU A 27 18.72 -22.69 46.00
C LEU A 27 17.75 -21.52 45.85
N LEU A 28 17.52 -20.76 46.93
CA LEU A 28 16.67 -19.56 46.90
C LEU A 28 17.25 -18.49 45.98
N LEU A 29 18.58 -18.34 45.97
CA LEU A 29 19.27 -17.46 45.02
C LEU A 29 19.05 -17.90 43.56
N ALA A 30 19.18 -19.20 43.26
CA ALA A 30 18.95 -19.72 41.91
C ALA A 30 17.51 -19.49 41.42
N VAL A 31 16.51 -19.69 42.29
CA VAL A 31 15.11 -19.39 41.98
C VAL A 31 14.92 -17.88 41.78
N GLY A 32 15.47 -17.05 42.67
CA GLY A 32 15.40 -15.60 42.58
C GLY A 32 16.01 -15.05 41.29
N PHE A 33 17.19 -15.56 40.89
CA PHE A 33 17.82 -15.26 39.61
C PHE A 33 16.92 -15.58 38.43
N SER A 34 16.21 -16.71 38.49
CA SER A 34 15.29 -17.12 37.42
C SER A 34 14.08 -16.18 37.30
N VAL A 35 13.56 -15.67 38.43
CA VAL A 35 12.45 -14.70 38.46
C VAL A 35 12.87 -13.34 37.88
N ASP A 36 14.04 -12.83 38.30
CA ASP A 36 14.56 -11.57 37.76
C ASP A 36 14.89 -11.69 36.27
N TYR A 37 15.46 -12.81 35.83
CA TYR A 37 15.68 -13.08 34.41
C TYR A 37 14.37 -13.13 33.61
N THR A 38 13.36 -13.83 34.12
CA THR A 38 12.05 -13.91 33.45
C THR A 38 11.39 -12.53 33.34
N SER A 39 11.53 -11.71 34.39
CA SER A 39 11.07 -10.32 34.39
C SER A 39 11.82 -9.47 33.36
N ALA A 40 13.14 -9.64 33.23
CA ALA A 40 13.97 -8.95 32.24
C ALA A 40 13.58 -9.33 30.80
N VAL A 41 13.37 -10.61 30.53
CA VAL A 41 12.94 -11.10 29.21
C VAL A 41 11.55 -10.57 28.85
N THR A 42 10.62 -10.58 29.80
CA THR A 42 9.26 -10.04 29.60
C THR A 42 9.30 -8.55 29.33
N THR A 43 10.09 -7.81 30.13
CA THR A 43 10.31 -6.36 29.95
C THR A 43 10.89 -6.05 28.58
N ARG A 44 11.92 -6.80 28.16
CA ARG A 44 12.52 -6.66 26.82
C ARG A 44 11.49 -6.89 25.71
N SER A 45 10.66 -7.92 25.83
CA SER A 45 9.62 -8.23 24.84
C SER A 45 8.60 -7.09 24.72
N ASN A 46 8.11 -6.57 25.85
CA ASN A 46 7.16 -5.46 25.88
C ASN A 46 7.77 -4.17 25.31
N MET A 47 9.01 -3.84 25.71
CA MET A 47 9.74 -2.69 25.17
C MET A 47 9.97 -2.81 23.66
N GLN A 48 10.28 -4.01 23.15
CA GLN A 48 10.49 -4.23 21.72
C GLN A 48 9.19 -3.97 20.94
N GLN A 49 8.07 -4.54 21.39
CA GLN A 49 6.75 -4.32 20.77
C GLN A 49 6.36 -2.84 20.78
N ALA A 50 6.60 -2.15 21.88
CA ALA A 50 6.33 -0.72 21.99
C ALA A 50 7.21 0.11 21.04
N LEU A 51 8.50 -0.21 20.92
CA LEU A 51 9.43 0.48 20.04
C LEU A 51 9.12 0.23 18.56
N ASP A 52 8.73 -1.00 18.22
CA ASP A 52 8.30 -1.39 16.88
C ASP A 52 7.03 -0.63 16.44
N ALA A 53 6.03 -0.53 17.33
CA ALA A 53 4.83 0.26 17.06
C ALA A 53 5.16 1.76 16.93
N ALA A 54 6.01 2.27 17.82
CA ALA A 54 6.43 3.67 17.81
C ALA A 54 7.19 4.04 16.53
N ILE A 55 8.15 3.22 16.11
CA ILE A 55 8.94 3.50 14.90
C ILE A 55 8.09 3.42 13.64
N LEU A 56 7.12 2.49 13.58
CA LEU A 56 6.16 2.41 12.47
C LEU A 56 5.29 3.66 12.40
N SER A 57 4.81 4.16 13.54
CA SER A 57 3.95 5.35 13.59
C SER A 57 4.62 6.58 12.97
N ILE A 58 5.90 6.80 13.26
CA ILE A 58 6.62 7.97 12.74
C ILE A 58 6.91 7.88 11.24
N THR A 59 6.78 6.71 10.62
CA THR A 59 6.94 6.56 9.15
C THR A 59 5.79 7.17 8.35
N THR A 60 4.70 7.57 9.01
CA THR A 60 3.56 8.27 8.38
C THR A 60 3.77 9.78 8.36
N LEU A 61 4.73 10.31 9.12
CA LEU A 61 5.00 11.74 9.20
C LEU A 61 5.64 12.28 7.91
N PRO A 62 5.28 13.51 7.47
CA PRO A 62 5.87 14.16 6.31
C PRO A 62 7.41 14.16 6.34
N THR A 63 8.03 14.10 5.17
CA THR A 63 9.50 14.19 5.05
C THR A 63 10.06 15.53 5.54
N THR A 64 9.21 16.55 5.60
CA THR A 64 9.54 17.88 6.13
C THR A 64 9.54 17.95 7.65
N THR A 65 9.04 16.93 8.36
CA THR A 65 9.09 16.88 9.82
C THR A 65 10.54 16.78 10.30
N SER A 66 10.94 17.69 11.20
CA SER A 66 12.31 17.73 11.72
C SER A 66 12.66 16.46 12.51
N LYS A 67 13.96 16.14 12.62
CA LYS A 67 14.40 15.01 13.45
C LYS A 67 13.97 15.16 14.92
N ALA A 68 13.95 16.39 15.45
CA ALA A 68 13.54 16.68 16.82
C ALA A 68 12.04 16.43 17.04
N ASP A 69 11.18 16.89 16.12
CA ASP A 69 9.73 16.65 16.22
C ASP A 69 9.41 15.16 16.05
N ARG A 70 10.13 14.48 15.15
CA ARG A 70 10.00 13.04 14.93
C ARG A 70 10.46 12.22 16.14
N GLN A 71 11.52 12.67 16.83
CA GLN A 71 11.95 12.11 18.11
C GLN A 71 10.87 12.27 19.19
N THR A 72 10.25 13.44 19.30
CA THR A 72 9.14 13.68 20.23
C THR A 72 7.96 12.75 19.94
N ALA A 73 7.57 12.63 18.67
CA ALA A 73 6.51 11.72 18.25
C ALA A 73 6.85 10.24 18.53
N LEU A 74 8.10 9.83 18.30
CA LEU A 74 8.59 8.49 18.64
C LEU A 74 8.43 8.22 20.15
N GLN A 75 8.88 9.13 21.00
CA GLN A 75 8.77 8.96 22.46
C GLN A 75 7.32 8.89 22.91
N GLN A 76 6.47 9.78 22.39
CA GLN A 76 5.03 9.78 22.70
C GLN A 76 4.37 8.46 22.30
N ALA A 77 4.65 7.95 21.11
CA ALA A 77 4.13 6.67 20.65
C ALA A 77 4.70 5.49 21.46
N TYR A 78 5.98 5.54 21.85
CA TYR A 78 6.61 4.52 22.68
C TYR A 78 5.95 4.41 24.06
N VAL A 79 5.76 5.55 24.74
CA VAL A 79 5.05 5.62 26.03
C VAL A 79 3.59 5.20 25.89
N ALA A 80 2.90 5.61 24.82
CA ALA A 80 1.52 5.20 24.56
C ALA A 80 1.36 3.68 24.39
N ASN A 81 2.42 2.99 23.93
CA ASN A 81 2.48 1.53 23.82
C ASN A 81 3.11 0.86 25.06
N SER A 82 3.11 1.52 26.22
CA SER A 82 3.67 1.02 27.49
C SER A 82 5.18 0.72 27.47
N GLY A 83 5.93 1.43 26.61
CA GLY A 83 7.39 1.39 26.61
C GLY A 83 7.98 1.95 27.90
N LEU A 84 9.09 1.37 28.35
CA LEU A 84 9.84 1.81 29.52
C LEU A 84 11.14 2.51 29.12
N GLY A 85 11.53 3.54 29.88
CA GLY A 85 12.69 4.37 29.57
C GLY A 85 12.46 5.31 28.38
N ASP A 86 13.57 5.82 27.84
CA ASP A 86 13.56 6.76 26.72
C ASP A 86 13.95 6.06 25.42
N ALA A 87 13.09 6.21 24.40
CA ALA A 87 13.39 5.85 23.04
C ALA A 87 14.21 6.96 22.38
N THR A 88 15.22 6.59 21.60
CA THR A 88 16.11 7.49 20.86
C THR A 88 16.09 7.13 19.38
N LEU A 89 15.78 8.12 18.54
CA LEU A 89 15.80 8.04 17.08
C LEU A 89 17.23 8.19 16.59
N THR A 90 17.85 7.06 16.26
CA THR A 90 19.26 6.99 15.87
C THR A 90 19.45 7.40 14.41
N ALA A 91 18.56 6.97 13.51
CA ALA A 91 18.66 7.27 12.08
C ALA A 91 17.31 7.66 11.45
N VAL A 92 17.38 8.62 10.53
CA VAL A 92 16.31 9.00 9.59
C VAL A 92 16.95 9.20 8.24
N ASN A 93 16.59 8.39 7.26
CA ASN A 93 17.07 8.53 5.90
C ASN A 93 15.90 8.34 4.93
N VAL A 94 15.75 9.26 3.99
CA VAL A 94 14.81 9.16 2.88
C VAL A 94 15.63 9.34 1.62
N ALA A 95 15.84 8.24 0.89
CA ALA A 95 16.61 8.23 -0.34
C ALA A 95 15.83 8.93 -1.48
N ALA A 96 16.55 9.30 -2.53
CA ALA A 96 15.99 10.02 -3.68
C ALA A 96 14.92 9.22 -4.44
N ASP A 97 14.99 7.89 -4.38
CA ASP A 97 13.98 6.97 -4.93
C ASP A 97 12.69 6.90 -4.08
N GLY A 98 12.68 7.57 -2.92
CA GLY A 98 11.58 7.57 -1.97
C GLY A 98 11.61 6.43 -0.95
N THR A 99 12.60 5.53 -1.03
CA THR A 99 12.85 4.54 0.02
C THR A 99 13.20 5.25 1.31
N ALA A 100 12.53 4.92 2.41
CA ALA A 100 12.85 5.49 3.71
C ALA A 100 13.28 4.44 4.73
N THR A 101 14.29 4.75 5.53
CA THR A 101 14.76 3.91 6.62
C THR A 101 14.83 4.72 7.91
N PHE A 102 14.26 4.15 8.97
CA PHE A 102 14.26 4.75 10.31
C PHE A 102 14.82 3.71 11.28
N SER A 103 15.64 4.15 12.23
CA SER A 103 16.17 3.31 13.30
C SER A 103 16.02 4.00 14.65
N ALA A 104 15.66 3.23 15.66
CA ALA A 104 15.52 3.71 17.02
C ALA A 104 15.99 2.66 18.03
N THR A 105 16.37 3.11 19.22
CA THR A 105 16.77 2.27 20.35
C THR A 105 16.09 2.75 21.61
N ALA A 106 15.79 1.86 22.56
CA ALA A 106 15.35 2.24 23.90
C ALA A 106 16.11 1.41 24.94
N ALA A 107 16.35 1.99 26.10
CA ALA A 107 17.02 1.33 27.21
C ALA A 107 16.32 1.62 28.53
N TYR A 108 16.25 0.61 29.40
CA TYR A 108 15.66 0.72 30.72
C TYR A 108 16.48 -0.11 31.74
N PRO A 109 17.00 0.52 32.80
CA PRO A 109 17.65 -0.19 33.89
C PRO A 109 16.59 -0.86 34.77
N MET A 110 16.25 -2.11 34.46
CA MET A 110 15.20 -2.84 35.17
C MET A 110 15.67 -3.17 36.59
N PRO A 111 14.95 -2.71 37.65
CA PRO A 111 15.28 -3.08 39.02
C PRO A 111 15.17 -4.59 39.21
N THR A 112 16.14 -5.18 39.89
CA THR A 112 16.09 -6.60 40.28
C THR A 112 15.53 -6.73 41.68
N SER A 113 14.89 -7.84 42.01
CA SER A 113 14.36 -8.10 43.36
C SER A 113 15.24 -9.06 44.16
N PHE A 114 15.77 -10.10 43.52
CA PHE A 114 16.55 -11.15 44.16
C PHE A 114 18.05 -11.02 43.89
N MET A 115 18.44 -10.55 42.69
CA MET A 115 19.84 -10.28 42.35
C MET A 115 20.50 -9.23 43.26
N GLN A 116 19.70 -8.40 43.94
CA GLN A 116 20.19 -7.45 44.95
C GLN A 116 20.98 -8.14 46.07
N ILE A 117 20.68 -9.41 46.39
CA ILE A 117 21.41 -10.20 47.39
C ILE A 117 22.88 -10.40 46.94
N ALA A 118 23.12 -10.46 45.63
CA ALA A 118 24.44 -10.52 45.02
C ALA A 118 25.01 -9.13 44.65
N ARG A 119 24.43 -8.04 45.18
CA ARG A 119 24.78 -6.62 44.90
C ARG A 119 24.60 -6.19 43.43
N ILE A 120 23.77 -6.91 42.68
CA ILE A 120 23.34 -6.49 41.34
C ILE A 120 21.98 -5.83 41.54
N ASN A 121 21.90 -4.51 41.44
CA ASN A 121 20.66 -3.77 41.75
C ASN A 121 19.73 -3.64 40.55
N SER A 122 20.26 -3.69 39.33
CA SER A 122 19.50 -3.61 38.09
C SER A 122 20.14 -4.45 36.99
N VAL A 123 19.34 -4.76 35.97
CA VAL A 123 19.79 -5.34 34.71
C VAL A 123 19.38 -4.38 33.59
N ASP A 124 20.35 -3.97 32.77
CA ASP A 124 20.08 -3.08 31.64
C ASP A 124 19.36 -3.86 30.53
N VAL A 125 18.13 -3.45 30.23
CA VAL A 125 17.35 -3.99 29.13
C VAL A 125 17.40 -3.00 27.98
N GLY A 126 17.96 -3.45 26.85
CA GLY A 126 18.04 -2.68 25.61
C GLY A 126 17.24 -3.32 24.48
N VAL A 127 16.58 -2.47 23.68
CA VAL A 127 15.85 -2.85 22.47
C VAL A 127 16.23 -1.93 21.32
N GLY A 128 16.14 -2.44 20.10
CA GLY A 128 16.43 -1.71 18.88
C GLY A 128 15.42 -2.10 17.81
N SER A 129 15.02 -1.13 17.00
CA SER A 129 14.08 -1.36 15.90
C SER A 129 14.53 -0.57 14.68
N SER A 130 14.43 -1.20 13.52
CA SER A 130 14.61 -0.53 12.23
C SER A 130 13.46 -0.87 11.31
N VAL A 131 13.02 0.13 10.54
CA VAL A 131 11.97 -0.02 9.55
C VAL A 131 12.44 0.52 8.21
N ARG A 132 12.19 -0.26 7.16
CA ARG A 132 12.36 0.16 5.77
C ARG A 132 10.99 0.28 5.11
N LYS A 133 10.68 1.47 4.62
CA LYS A 133 9.46 1.78 3.86
C LYS A 133 9.82 1.86 2.38
N ALA A 134 9.19 1.00 1.58
CA ALA A 134 9.31 1.06 0.13
C ALA A 134 8.64 2.33 -0.42
N PRO A 135 9.14 2.89 -1.52
CA PRO A 135 8.43 3.95 -2.23
C PRO A 135 7.08 3.43 -2.72
N ALA A 136 6.09 4.30 -2.78
CA ALA A 136 4.78 3.96 -3.30
C ALA A 136 4.27 5.07 -4.23
N LEU A 137 3.20 4.77 -4.96
CA LEU A 137 2.58 5.70 -5.90
C LEU A 137 2.16 7.00 -5.20
N VAL A 138 2.73 8.13 -5.64
CA VAL A 138 2.37 9.48 -5.17
C VAL A 138 1.73 10.33 -6.26
N GLN A 139 1.86 9.92 -7.52
CA GLN A 139 1.20 10.56 -8.64
C GLN A 139 0.94 9.53 -9.73
N SER A 140 -0.20 9.65 -10.41
CA SER A 140 -0.57 8.80 -11.53
C SER A 140 -0.91 9.67 -12.74
N THR A 141 -0.38 9.30 -13.90
CA THR A 141 -0.67 9.97 -15.18
C THR A 141 -1.49 9.04 -16.05
N PHE A 142 -2.74 9.42 -16.35
CA PHE A 142 -3.63 8.69 -17.24
C PHE A 142 -3.63 9.33 -18.62
N LYS A 143 -3.50 8.50 -19.67
CA LYS A 143 -3.62 8.94 -21.06
C LYS A 143 -4.54 7.98 -21.79
N VAL A 144 -5.70 8.51 -22.21
CA VAL A 144 -6.66 7.72 -22.99
C VAL A 144 -6.07 7.43 -24.36
N THR A 145 -6.22 6.21 -24.84
CA THR A 145 -5.74 5.80 -26.17
C THR A 145 -6.89 5.51 -27.12
N LYS A 146 -7.98 4.91 -26.63
CA LYS A 146 -9.15 4.58 -27.44
C LYS A 146 -10.36 4.39 -26.55
N VAL A 147 -11.50 4.93 -26.95
CA VAL A 147 -12.79 4.60 -26.33
C VAL A 147 -13.84 4.26 -27.39
N SER A 148 -14.57 3.17 -27.18
CA SER A 148 -15.63 2.67 -28.06
C SER A 148 -16.91 2.35 -27.30
N GLY A 149 -18.00 2.10 -28.03
CA GLY A 149 -19.26 1.56 -27.53
C GLY A 149 -20.48 2.38 -27.96
N TYR A 150 -21.67 1.82 -27.75
CA TYR A 150 -22.95 2.43 -28.15
C TYR A 150 -23.60 3.30 -27.09
N TRP A 151 -23.01 3.33 -25.88
CA TRP A 151 -23.55 4.05 -24.74
C TRP A 151 -22.60 5.13 -24.26
N ASN A 152 -23.18 6.24 -23.85
CA ASN A 152 -22.48 7.26 -23.10
C ASN A 152 -22.07 6.70 -21.75
N LYS A 153 -20.86 7.03 -21.34
CA LYS A 153 -20.26 6.50 -20.13
C LYS A 153 -19.21 7.43 -19.58
N THR A 154 -18.97 7.33 -18.28
CA THR A 154 -17.96 8.15 -17.60
C THR A 154 -17.16 7.30 -16.64
N MET A 155 -15.84 7.34 -16.82
CA MET A 155 -14.88 6.87 -15.83
C MET A 155 -14.60 7.98 -14.82
N THR A 156 -14.50 7.65 -13.55
CA THR A 156 -14.07 8.58 -12.50
C THR A 156 -13.03 7.92 -11.62
N LEU A 157 -11.89 8.58 -11.43
CA LEU A 157 -10.96 8.24 -10.35
C LEU A 157 -11.42 8.93 -9.08
N TYR A 158 -11.67 8.15 -8.05
CA TYR A 158 -12.00 8.63 -6.72
C TYR A 158 -10.82 8.44 -5.77
N GLY A 159 -10.64 9.40 -4.87
CA GLY A 159 -9.68 9.31 -3.77
C GLY A 159 -10.30 9.72 -2.45
N THR A 160 -9.92 9.01 -1.39
CA THR A 160 -10.23 9.37 0.00
C THR A 160 -8.93 9.84 0.64
N GLN A 161 -8.91 11.08 1.12
CA GLN A 161 -7.74 11.66 1.79
C GLN A 161 -7.52 11.05 3.18
N PHE A 162 -6.29 11.12 3.69
CA PHE A 162 -6.00 10.73 5.08
C PHE A 162 -6.93 11.42 6.08
N GLY A 163 -7.46 10.63 7.02
CA GLY A 163 -8.40 11.12 8.04
C GLY A 163 -9.80 11.47 7.53
N GLN A 164 -10.08 11.27 6.24
CA GLN A 164 -11.41 11.48 5.66
C GLN A 164 -12.11 10.15 5.43
N THR A 165 -13.44 10.17 5.42
CA THR A 165 -14.28 8.98 5.14
C THR A 165 -15.03 9.07 3.81
N LYS A 166 -15.05 10.26 3.19
CA LYS A 166 -15.77 10.50 1.93
C LYS A 166 -14.81 10.59 0.77
N ALA A 167 -14.99 9.71 -0.21
CA ALA A 167 -14.26 9.75 -1.46
C ALA A 167 -14.68 10.97 -2.30
N LYS A 168 -13.71 11.63 -2.93
CA LYS A 168 -13.91 12.76 -3.85
C LYS A 168 -13.37 12.43 -5.24
N PRO A 169 -14.00 12.93 -6.31
CA PRO A 169 -13.50 12.70 -7.67
C PRO A 169 -12.22 13.50 -7.90
N LEU A 170 -11.21 12.85 -8.48
CA LEU A 170 -9.91 13.43 -8.84
C LEU A 170 -9.75 13.60 -10.36
N MET A 171 -10.42 12.75 -11.13
CA MET A 171 -10.38 12.75 -12.60
C MET A 171 -11.70 12.22 -13.13
N THR A 172 -12.12 12.72 -14.29
CA THR A 172 -13.19 12.12 -15.09
C THR A 172 -12.75 11.88 -16.53
N ILE A 173 -13.20 10.78 -17.14
CA ILE A 173 -13.09 10.49 -18.57
C ILE A 173 -14.50 10.26 -19.06
N SER A 174 -15.08 11.23 -19.76
CA SER A 174 -16.45 11.16 -20.27
C SER A 174 -16.44 10.82 -21.76
N TYR A 175 -17.15 9.78 -22.15
CA TYR A 175 -17.36 9.36 -23.53
C TYR A 175 -18.79 9.66 -23.96
N ASN A 176 -18.91 10.32 -25.11
CA ASN A 176 -20.18 10.57 -25.78
C ASN A 176 -20.16 9.89 -27.16
N TYR A 177 -21.03 8.90 -27.34
CA TYR A 177 -21.20 8.20 -28.61
C TYR A 177 -21.77 9.17 -29.67
N ASN A 178 -21.27 9.08 -30.91
CA ASN A 178 -21.73 9.96 -31.98
C ASN A 178 -22.98 9.45 -32.73
N GLY A 179 -23.51 8.27 -32.37
CA GLY A 179 -24.69 7.69 -33.02
C GLY A 179 -24.40 6.88 -34.28
N TYR A 180 -23.13 6.63 -34.63
CA TYR A 180 -22.75 5.94 -35.87
C TYR A 180 -21.59 4.94 -35.74
N GLY A 181 -21.60 3.91 -36.59
CA GLY A 181 -20.59 2.84 -36.64
C GLY A 181 -21.11 1.46 -36.20
N ASP A 182 -20.53 0.41 -36.76
CA ASP A 182 -20.91 -1.01 -36.56
C ASP A 182 -19.69 -1.91 -36.86
N PRO A 183 -19.37 -2.97 -36.08
CA PRO A 183 -20.00 -3.47 -34.85
C PRO A 183 -19.59 -2.75 -33.55
N LYS A 184 -18.70 -1.75 -33.61
CA LYS A 184 -18.44 -0.85 -32.49
C LYS A 184 -18.70 0.61 -32.87
N GLY A 185 -19.36 1.30 -31.95
CA GLY A 185 -19.55 2.74 -31.97
C GLY A 185 -18.31 3.51 -31.51
N TYR A 186 -18.12 4.71 -32.06
CA TYR A 186 -17.04 5.63 -31.68
C TYR A 186 -17.60 7.04 -31.45
N GLY A 187 -16.82 7.90 -30.80
CA GLY A 187 -17.35 9.20 -30.41
C GLY A 187 -16.30 10.14 -29.86
N THR A 188 -16.74 11.05 -29.00
CA THR A 188 -15.85 12.04 -28.35
C THR A 188 -15.59 11.65 -26.91
N THR A 189 -14.31 11.54 -26.55
CA THR A 189 -13.86 11.35 -25.18
C THR A 189 -13.25 12.64 -24.65
N THR A 190 -13.63 13.05 -23.45
CA THR A 190 -13.06 14.22 -22.75
C THR A 190 -12.51 13.78 -21.41
N VAL A 191 -11.21 13.98 -21.20
CA VAL A 191 -10.51 13.73 -19.94
C VAL A 191 -10.36 15.04 -19.20
N SER A 192 -10.70 15.05 -17.92
CA SER A 192 -10.54 16.22 -17.06
C SER A 192 -10.00 15.85 -15.69
N THR A 193 -9.07 16.64 -15.19
CA THR A 193 -8.65 16.62 -13.79
C THR A 193 -9.64 17.43 -12.95
N ILE A 194 -9.76 17.08 -11.67
CA ILE A 194 -10.66 17.73 -10.73
C ILE A 194 -9.85 18.16 -9.51
N ASN A 195 -9.93 19.44 -9.17
CA ASN A 195 -9.37 19.99 -7.95
C ASN A 195 -10.45 20.81 -7.23
N GLY A 196 -11.01 20.24 -6.17
CA GLY A 196 -12.19 20.80 -5.51
C GLY A 196 -13.38 20.85 -6.47
N SER A 197 -13.94 22.04 -6.68
CA SER A 197 -15.04 22.27 -7.63
C SER A 197 -14.56 22.54 -9.06
N THR A 198 -13.26 22.71 -9.27
CA THR A 198 -12.70 23.07 -10.57
C THR A 198 -12.46 21.82 -11.40
N LYS A 199 -13.03 21.79 -12.61
CA LYS A 199 -12.82 20.74 -13.60
C LYS A 199 -12.03 21.31 -14.78
N THR A 200 -10.87 20.72 -15.07
CA THR A 200 -9.97 21.19 -16.14
C THR A 200 -9.79 20.11 -17.18
N VAL A 201 -10.14 20.39 -18.44
CA VAL A 201 -9.90 19.47 -19.56
C VAL A 201 -8.40 19.40 -19.83
N VAL A 202 -7.88 18.18 -19.95
CA VAL A 202 -6.44 17.90 -20.18
C VAL A 202 -6.19 17.05 -21.41
N GLN A 203 -7.19 16.32 -21.88
CA GLN A 203 -7.16 15.57 -23.12
C GLN A 203 -8.58 15.51 -23.71
N LYS A 204 -8.68 15.60 -25.03
CA LYS A 204 -9.89 15.34 -25.80
C LYS A 204 -9.54 14.45 -26.98
N GLN A 205 -10.25 13.33 -27.13
CA GLN A 205 -10.17 12.46 -28.29
C GLN A 205 -11.46 12.57 -29.09
N VAL A 206 -11.38 12.87 -30.38
CA VAL A 206 -12.54 12.90 -31.28
C VAL A 206 -12.38 11.83 -32.33
N CYS A 207 -13.26 10.83 -32.30
CA CYS A 207 -13.32 9.77 -33.30
C CYS A 207 -14.51 9.98 -34.24
N THR A 208 -14.23 9.93 -35.55
CA THR A 208 -15.22 10.05 -36.61
C THR A 208 -15.26 8.76 -37.42
N THR A 209 -16.45 8.24 -37.67
CA THR A 209 -16.68 7.01 -38.43
C THR A 209 -17.39 7.33 -39.74
N SER A 210 -16.95 6.73 -40.85
CA SER A 210 -17.60 6.79 -42.17
C SER A 210 -17.67 5.41 -42.81
N THR A 211 -18.55 5.23 -43.80
CA THR A 211 -18.56 4.01 -44.65
C THR A 211 -17.68 4.24 -45.88
N VAL A 212 -16.98 3.19 -46.32
CA VAL A 212 -16.12 3.17 -47.50
C VAL A 212 -16.43 1.94 -48.37
N ASP A 213 -16.09 1.99 -49.66
CA ASP A 213 -16.27 0.83 -50.55
C ASP A 213 -15.20 -0.26 -50.31
N ASN A 214 -13.99 0.16 -49.92
CA ASN A 214 -12.84 -0.70 -49.64
C ASN A 214 -11.88 -0.03 -48.63
N PHE A 215 -10.92 -0.80 -48.11
CA PHE A 215 -9.94 -0.32 -47.13
C PHE A 215 -8.61 0.10 -47.75
N ASN A 216 -8.62 0.58 -49.00
CA ASN A 216 -7.39 1.04 -49.65
C ASN A 216 -7.11 2.50 -49.25
N ASN A 217 -5.82 2.86 -49.13
CA ASN A 217 -5.34 4.22 -48.88
C ASN A 217 -5.93 4.91 -47.63
N LEU A 218 -6.09 4.14 -46.54
CA LEU A 218 -6.62 4.69 -45.29
C LEU A 218 -5.58 5.55 -44.55
N PRO A 219 -6.03 6.56 -43.77
CA PRO A 219 -5.16 7.27 -42.85
C PRO A 219 -4.43 6.33 -41.89
N SER A 220 -3.20 6.68 -41.49
CA SER A 220 -2.45 5.91 -40.50
C SER A 220 -3.22 5.85 -39.18
N GLY A 221 -3.29 4.66 -38.57
CA GLY A 221 -4.04 4.43 -37.34
C GLY A 221 -5.55 4.37 -37.51
N ALA A 222 -6.07 4.36 -38.74
CA ALA A 222 -7.48 4.14 -39.01
C ALA A 222 -7.93 2.76 -38.51
N ILE A 223 -9.06 2.75 -37.80
CA ILE A 223 -9.71 1.53 -37.33
C ILE A 223 -10.67 1.08 -38.43
N THR A 224 -10.55 -0.19 -38.84
CA THR A 224 -11.41 -0.78 -39.86
C THR A 224 -12.37 -1.78 -39.23
N GLN A 225 -13.62 -1.74 -39.68
CA GLN A 225 -14.69 -2.60 -39.20
C GLN A 225 -15.55 -3.05 -40.36
N THR A 226 -16.05 -4.28 -40.33
CA THR A 226 -16.98 -4.79 -41.35
C THR A 226 -18.21 -5.33 -40.65
N SER A 227 -19.39 -4.93 -41.11
CA SER A 227 -20.66 -5.48 -40.67
C SER A 227 -21.57 -5.68 -41.87
N GLY A 228 -21.95 -6.94 -42.11
CA GLY A 228 -22.59 -7.34 -43.37
C GLY A 228 -21.72 -6.96 -44.57
N SER A 229 -22.30 -6.21 -45.52
CA SER A 229 -21.60 -5.68 -46.71
C SER A 229 -20.91 -4.34 -46.47
N ASN A 230 -21.16 -3.68 -45.34
CA ASN A 230 -20.66 -2.34 -45.08
C ASN A 230 -19.25 -2.40 -44.47
N LYS A 231 -18.39 -1.52 -44.94
CA LYS A 231 -17.04 -1.33 -44.42
C LYS A 231 -16.96 0.04 -43.77
N TYR A 232 -16.68 0.07 -42.47
CA TYR A 232 -16.57 1.29 -41.69
C TYR A 232 -15.10 1.60 -41.42
N VAL A 233 -14.75 2.87 -41.54
CA VAL A 233 -13.45 3.41 -41.20
C VAL A 233 -13.63 4.46 -40.12
N THR A 234 -12.89 4.33 -39.04
CA THR A 234 -12.87 5.31 -37.94
C THR A 234 -11.48 5.92 -37.80
N THR A 235 -11.41 7.24 -37.73
CA THR A 235 -10.18 7.98 -37.41
C THR A 235 -10.37 8.74 -36.10
N CYS A 236 -9.38 8.67 -35.21
CA CYS A 236 -9.40 9.37 -33.94
C CYS A 236 -8.28 10.42 -33.88
N ALA A 237 -8.60 11.62 -33.42
CA ALA A 237 -7.65 12.70 -33.20
C ALA A 237 -7.61 13.09 -31.72
N ASP A 238 -6.41 13.03 -31.13
CA ASP A 238 -6.15 13.47 -29.76
C ASP A 238 -5.70 14.94 -29.72
N THR A 239 -6.28 15.71 -28.82
CA THR A 239 -5.86 17.08 -28.48
C THR A 239 -5.56 17.13 -26.98
N PHE A 240 -4.35 17.57 -26.62
CA PHE A 240 -3.92 17.74 -25.24
C PHE A 240 -4.01 19.20 -24.81
N TYR A 241 -4.27 19.41 -23.53
CA TYR A 241 -4.35 20.73 -22.92
C TYR A 241 -3.46 20.76 -21.67
N PRO A 242 -2.28 21.41 -21.73
CA PRO A 242 -1.68 22.08 -22.90
C PRO A 242 -1.28 21.10 -24.02
N ALA A 243 -0.98 21.61 -25.22
CA ALA A 243 -0.72 20.80 -26.42
C ALA A 243 0.36 19.70 -26.26
N ASN A 244 1.33 19.91 -25.37
CA ASN A 244 2.40 18.94 -25.06
C ASN A 244 2.18 18.23 -23.70
N GLY A 245 0.94 18.19 -23.22
CA GLY A 245 0.58 17.56 -21.95
C GLY A 245 0.74 16.05 -21.97
N ALA A 246 1.13 15.47 -20.84
CA ALA A 246 1.29 14.02 -20.69
C ALA A 246 -0.04 13.24 -20.55
N GLY A 247 -1.18 13.95 -20.48
CA GLY A 247 -2.49 13.42 -20.11
C GLY A 247 -2.97 13.98 -18.77
N ALA A 248 -3.80 13.23 -18.06
CA ALA A 248 -4.29 13.59 -16.74
C ALA A 248 -3.29 13.19 -15.65
N VAL A 249 -2.52 14.18 -15.18
CA VAL A 249 -1.58 14.03 -14.06
C VAL A 249 -2.33 14.27 -12.75
N ILE A 250 -2.42 13.25 -11.90
CA ILE A 250 -3.17 13.27 -10.64
C ILE A 250 -2.22 13.06 -9.47
N ASP A 251 -2.15 14.03 -8.55
CA ASP A 251 -1.47 13.86 -7.26
C ASP A 251 -2.31 12.98 -6.34
N VAL A 252 -1.72 11.87 -5.89
CA VAL A 252 -2.33 10.91 -4.97
C VAL A 252 -1.50 10.72 -3.69
N SER A 253 -0.54 11.62 -3.44
CA SER A 253 0.36 11.57 -2.28
C SER A 253 -0.37 11.68 -0.94
N GLN A 254 -1.53 12.34 -0.94
CA GLN A 254 -2.39 12.55 0.23
C GLN A 254 -3.59 11.59 0.29
N MET A 255 -3.65 10.60 -0.61
CA MET A 255 -4.76 9.65 -0.67
C MET A 255 -4.43 8.39 0.15
N ASP A 256 -5.38 8.06 1.02
CA ASP A 256 -5.42 6.81 1.79
C ASP A 256 -6.03 5.68 0.96
N GLN A 257 -7.09 5.99 0.20
CA GLN A 257 -7.77 5.05 -0.67
C GLN A 257 -7.93 5.63 -2.08
N LEU A 258 -7.83 4.76 -3.08
CA LEU A 258 -8.09 5.07 -4.48
C LEU A 258 -8.94 3.99 -5.13
N TYR A 259 -9.87 4.39 -5.99
CA TYR A 259 -10.55 3.46 -6.87
C TYR A 259 -11.04 4.18 -8.13
N LEU A 260 -11.02 3.46 -9.25
CA LEU A 260 -11.74 3.85 -10.45
C LEU A 260 -13.17 3.33 -10.41
N GLN A 261 -14.10 4.12 -10.94
CA GLN A 261 -15.51 3.76 -11.13
C GLN A 261 -15.95 4.13 -12.55
N MET A 262 -16.54 3.18 -13.27
CA MET A 262 -17.25 3.44 -14.51
C MET A 262 -18.74 3.56 -14.25
N ASN A 263 -19.37 4.61 -14.77
CA ASN A 263 -20.81 4.76 -14.82
C ASN A 263 -21.30 4.66 -16.28
N VAL A 264 -22.17 3.71 -16.54
CA VAL A 264 -22.76 3.38 -17.84
C VAL A 264 -24.29 3.37 -17.66
N PRO A 265 -24.99 4.51 -17.80
CA PRO A 265 -26.41 4.63 -17.44
C PRO A 265 -27.32 3.61 -18.14
N SER A 266 -26.98 3.25 -19.38
CA SER A 266 -27.70 2.28 -20.22
C SER A 266 -27.12 0.86 -20.13
N GLY A 267 -26.07 0.64 -19.34
CA GLY A 267 -25.38 -0.64 -19.22
C GLY A 267 -25.99 -1.57 -18.17
N ASN A 268 -25.55 -2.82 -18.18
CA ASN A 268 -25.82 -3.80 -17.13
C ASN A 268 -24.52 -4.59 -16.85
N PRO A 269 -23.83 -4.36 -15.72
CA PRO A 269 -24.19 -3.44 -14.63
C PRO A 269 -24.04 -1.95 -15.01
N LYS A 270 -24.79 -1.07 -14.34
CA LYS A 270 -24.72 0.39 -14.56
C LYS A 270 -23.48 1.04 -13.94
N VAL A 271 -22.97 0.46 -12.87
CA VAL A 271 -21.82 0.97 -12.12
C VAL A 271 -20.82 -0.15 -11.94
N LEU A 272 -19.59 0.12 -12.32
CA LEU A 272 -18.46 -0.80 -12.17
C LEU A 272 -17.40 -0.13 -11.33
N LYS A 273 -16.75 -0.87 -10.43
CA LYS A 273 -15.73 -0.35 -9.52
C LYS A 273 -14.55 -1.30 -9.40
N SER A 274 -13.36 -0.74 -9.53
CA SER A 274 -12.10 -1.46 -9.29
C SER A 274 -11.99 -2.04 -7.87
N ASN A 275 -12.56 -1.37 -6.86
CA ASN A 275 -12.55 -1.81 -5.46
C ASN A 275 -13.77 -2.65 -5.04
N ASP A 276 -14.59 -3.11 -6.00
CA ASP A 276 -15.73 -4.00 -5.75
C ASP A 276 -15.49 -5.36 -6.44
N PRO A 277 -15.34 -6.46 -5.68
CA PRO A 277 -15.01 -7.78 -6.22
C PRO A 277 -16.06 -8.34 -7.21
N ASN A 278 -17.27 -7.75 -7.24
CA ASN A 278 -18.34 -8.17 -8.14
C ASN A 278 -18.27 -7.51 -9.52
N THR A 279 -17.51 -6.42 -9.69
CA THR A 279 -17.51 -5.62 -10.93
C THR A 279 -16.12 -5.24 -11.43
N SER A 280 -15.09 -5.49 -10.64
CA SER A 280 -13.67 -5.31 -10.97
C SER A 280 -13.17 -6.26 -12.07
N ASN A 281 -13.84 -7.40 -12.25
CA ASN A 281 -13.53 -8.45 -13.24
C ASN A 281 -13.87 -8.07 -14.69
N ARG A 282 -13.86 -6.78 -14.97
CA ARG A 282 -14.01 -6.16 -16.28
C ARG A 282 -12.86 -5.19 -16.56
N LEU A 283 -11.97 -5.00 -15.59
CA LEU A 283 -10.72 -4.29 -15.76
C LEU A 283 -9.67 -5.26 -16.29
N TYR A 284 -8.84 -4.78 -17.20
CA TYR A 284 -7.74 -5.49 -17.82
C TYR A 284 -6.47 -4.75 -17.46
N ILE A 285 -5.44 -5.48 -17.04
CA ILE A 285 -4.15 -4.91 -16.67
C ILE A 285 -3.06 -5.77 -17.27
N GLY A 286 -2.14 -5.17 -18.01
CA GLY A 286 -1.07 -5.93 -18.65
C GLY A 286 0.16 -5.14 -19.05
N THR A 287 1.01 -5.82 -19.81
CA THR A 287 2.36 -5.38 -20.21
C THR A 287 2.37 -4.69 -21.57
N SER A 288 1.31 -4.82 -22.36
CA SER A 288 1.18 -4.17 -23.67
C SER A 288 -0.27 -3.82 -24.02
N ALA A 289 -0.49 -3.09 -25.11
CA ALA A 289 -1.83 -2.72 -25.58
C ALA A 289 -2.68 -3.89 -26.09
N THR A 290 -2.08 -5.07 -26.29
CA THR A 290 -2.77 -6.27 -26.81
C THR A 290 -2.70 -7.45 -25.85
N ASP A 291 -1.82 -7.41 -24.85
CA ASP A 291 -1.67 -8.44 -23.83
C ASP A 291 -1.99 -7.83 -22.45
N MET A 292 -3.27 -7.92 -22.10
CA MET A 292 -3.81 -7.50 -20.82
C MET A 292 -4.81 -8.57 -20.36
N PRO A 293 -4.48 -9.42 -19.38
CA PRO A 293 -5.47 -10.30 -18.79
C PRO A 293 -6.56 -9.51 -18.07
N GLU A 294 -7.78 -10.04 -18.12
CA GLU A 294 -8.88 -9.57 -17.30
C GLU A 294 -8.61 -9.91 -15.83
N VAL A 295 -8.99 -9.00 -14.93
CA VAL A 295 -8.94 -9.24 -13.48
C VAL A 295 -9.86 -10.40 -13.12
N ALA A 296 -9.35 -11.35 -12.32
CA ALA A 296 -10.13 -12.51 -11.92
C ALA A 296 -11.39 -12.13 -11.13
N THR A 297 -12.47 -12.90 -11.34
CA THR A 297 -13.73 -12.73 -10.59
C THR A 297 -13.51 -12.86 -9.08
N GLY A 298 -14.13 -11.97 -8.31
CA GLY A 298 -14.01 -11.95 -6.85
C GLY A 298 -12.79 -11.18 -6.32
N GLN A 299 -11.93 -10.62 -7.19
CA GLN A 299 -10.74 -9.86 -6.77
C GLN A 299 -10.99 -8.36 -6.78
N LYS A 300 -10.42 -7.61 -5.83
CA LYS A 300 -10.36 -6.15 -5.93
C LYS A 300 -9.07 -5.74 -6.63
N VAL A 301 -9.10 -4.57 -7.25
CA VAL A 301 -7.92 -3.92 -7.81
C VAL A 301 -7.57 -2.74 -6.94
N ASP A 302 -6.39 -2.79 -6.34
CA ASP A 302 -5.79 -1.65 -5.68
C ASP A 302 -5.02 -0.80 -6.71
N ILE A 303 -5.37 0.49 -6.78
CA ILE A 303 -4.75 1.42 -7.73
C ILE A 303 -3.31 1.74 -7.32
N PHE A 304 -2.96 1.70 -6.02
CA PHE A 304 -1.59 1.99 -5.57
C PHE A 304 -0.58 0.94 -6.03
N THR A 305 -1.03 -0.29 -6.26
CA THR A 305 -0.20 -1.42 -6.72
C THR A 305 -0.36 -1.73 -8.21
N SER A 306 -1.51 -1.45 -8.81
CA SER A 306 -1.76 -1.71 -10.25
C SER A 306 -1.18 -0.66 -11.21
N VAL A 307 -0.76 0.51 -10.71
CA VAL A 307 -0.09 1.54 -11.52
C VAL A 307 1.43 1.41 -11.37
N PRO A 308 2.16 1.05 -12.45
CA PRO A 308 3.60 0.83 -12.35
C PRO A 308 4.39 2.13 -12.15
N CYS A 309 5.39 2.09 -11.29
CA CYS A 309 6.32 3.19 -11.04
C CYS A 309 7.30 3.37 -12.20
N GLY A 310 7.37 4.57 -12.78
CA GLY A 310 8.36 4.95 -13.79
C GLY A 310 8.22 4.24 -15.15
N GLN A 311 7.20 3.40 -15.31
CA GLN A 311 6.94 2.64 -16.53
C GLN A 311 5.51 2.90 -17.02
N THR A 312 5.28 2.62 -18.31
CA THR A 312 3.94 2.64 -18.87
C THR A 312 3.23 1.32 -18.60
N GLY A 313 2.15 1.38 -17.83
CA GLY A 313 1.18 0.30 -17.69
C GLY A 313 0.06 0.43 -18.72
N TYR A 314 -0.46 -0.70 -19.16
CA TYR A 314 -1.57 -0.78 -20.10
C TYR A 314 -2.80 -1.30 -19.36
N GLN A 315 -3.89 -0.55 -19.47
CA GLN A 315 -5.14 -0.94 -18.85
C GLN A 315 -6.30 -0.74 -19.81
N ALA A 316 -7.29 -1.61 -19.69
CA ALA A 316 -8.56 -1.48 -20.39
C ALA A 316 -9.73 -1.80 -19.48
N TRP A 317 -10.94 -1.37 -19.86
CA TRP A 317 -12.15 -1.68 -19.10
C TRP A 317 -13.34 -1.93 -20.03
N GLU A 318 -14.00 -3.06 -19.85
CA GLU A 318 -15.30 -3.41 -20.43
C GLU A 318 -16.44 -2.72 -19.70
N ASP A 319 -17.35 -2.11 -20.44
CA ASP A 319 -18.47 -1.36 -19.87
C ASP A 319 -19.73 -2.21 -19.59
N GLY A 320 -19.75 -3.46 -20.07
CA GLY A 320 -20.93 -4.34 -20.03
C GLY A 320 -21.05 -5.20 -21.29
N GLY A 321 -22.19 -5.85 -21.48
CA GLY A 321 -22.56 -6.51 -22.74
C GLY A 321 -21.92 -7.88 -23.02
N ASN A 322 -20.69 -8.10 -22.58
CA ASN A 322 -20.00 -9.38 -22.70
C ASN A 322 -20.07 -10.20 -21.39
N PRO A 323 -20.18 -11.55 -21.48
CA PRO A 323 -19.87 -12.42 -20.35
C PRO A 323 -18.39 -12.30 -20.00
N VAL A 324 -18.07 -12.47 -18.73
CA VAL A 324 -16.70 -12.44 -18.20
C VAL A 324 -16.29 -13.87 -17.82
N PRO A 325 -15.07 -14.32 -18.17
CA PRO A 325 -14.00 -13.55 -18.79
C PRO A 325 -14.14 -13.36 -20.29
N ALA A 326 -13.71 -12.20 -20.80
CA ALA A 326 -13.65 -11.88 -22.22
C ALA A 326 -12.23 -11.48 -22.66
N PRO A 327 -11.84 -11.68 -23.94
CA PRO A 327 -10.58 -11.16 -24.47
C PRO A 327 -10.55 -9.63 -24.47
N VAL A 328 -9.38 -9.01 -24.25
CA VAL A 328 -9.25 -7.55 -24.17
C VAL A 328 -9.70 -6.80 -25.44
N SER A 329 -9.80 -7.46 -26.59
CA SER A 329 -10.37 -6.88 -27.81
C SER A 329 -11.81 -6.41 -27.63
N ASN A 330 -12.53 -7.02 -26.69
CA ASN A 330 -13.90 -6.67 -26.38
C ASN A 330 -13.99 -5.33 -25.63
N ALA A 331 -12.89 -4.85 -25.03
CA ALA A 331 -12.93 -3.74 -24.10
C ALA A 331 -13.30 -2.45 -24.80
N ASP A 332 -13.79 -1.51 -24.00
CA ASP A 332 -14.34 -0.26 -24.52
C ASP A 332 -13.55 0.96 -24.10
N PHE A 333 -12.87 0.91 -22.98
CA PHE A 333 -11.91 1.93 -22.60
C PHE A 333 -10.52 1.36 -22.66
N PHE A 334 -9.63 2.02 -23.37
CA PHE A 334 -8.19 1.75 -23.36
C PHE A 334 -7.46 3.01 -22.94
N TYR A 335 -6.52 2.84 -22.02
CA TYR A 335 -5.66 3.92 -21.57
C TYR A 335 -4.31 3.37 -21.12
N THR A 336 -3.31 4.23 -21.18
CA THR A 336 -2.03 3.99 -20.53
C THR A 336 -2.00 4.72 -19.20
N VAL A 337 -1.32 4.14 -18.22
CA VAL A 337 -1.10 4.75 -16.92
C VAL A 337 0.37 4.68 -16.53
N THR A 338 0.93 5.78 -16.04
CA THR A 338 2.31 5.84 -15.55
C THR A 338 2.35 6.46 -14.16
N GLY A 339 2.97 5.74 -13.23
CA GLY A 339 3.11 6.17 -11.85
C GLY A 339 4.43 6.89 -11.60
N LYS A 340 4.40 7.91 -10.74
CA LYS A 340 5.59 8.39 -10.03
C LYS A 340 5.51 7.87 -8.60
N CYS A 341 6.57 7.22 -8.16
CA CYS A 341 6.67 6.67 -6.81
C CYS A 341 7.70 7.45 -6.00
N ALA A 342 7.38 7.66 -4.73
CA ALA A 342 8.23 8.37 -3.78
C ALA A 342 7.85 7.94 -2.35
N PHE A 343 8.44 8.61 -1.36
CA PHE A 343 7.97 8.49 0.01
C PHE A 343 6.49 8.87 0.09
N ASN A 344 5.73 8.08 0.83
CA ASN A 344 4.30 8.29 1.05
C ASN A 344 3.97 8.25 2.54
N GLN A 345 2.82 8.80 2.93
CA GLN A 345 2.39 8.86 4.33
C GLN A 345 1.45 7.71 4.73
N ARG A 346 1.10 6.80 3.81
CA ARG A 346 0.24 5.64 4.14
C ARG A 346 0.94 4.75 5.18
N PRO A 347 0.20 4.10 6.08
CA PRO A 347 0.76 3.09 6.97
C PRO A 347 1.55 2.05 6.16
N SER A 348 2.67 1.59 6.71
CA SER A 348 3.45 0.52 6.08
C SER A 348 2.65 -0.79 6.15
N GLU A 349 2.48 -1.50 5.03
CA GLU A 349 1.79 -2.80 5.02
C GLU A 349 2.66 -3.95 5.57
N THR A 350 4.00 -3.80 5.65
CA THR A 350 5.05 -4.47 6.50
C THR A 350 6.43 -4.30 5.79
N VAL A 351 7.61 -4.18 6.43
CA VAL A 351 8.39 -5.17 7.21
C VAL A 351 9.27 -4.42 8.23
N LEU A 352 9.18 -4.79 9.51
CA LEU A 352 10.20 -4.44 10.51
C LEU A 352 11.45 -5.28 10.23
N THR A 353 12.60 -4.63 10.09
CA THR A 353 13.88 -5.32 9.99
C THR A 353 14.53 -5.26 11.37
N GLN A 354 14.55 -6.39 12.09
CA GLN A 354 15.26 -6.49 13.36
C GLN A 354 16.77 -6.41 13.15
#